data_AF-A0A819RWA1-F1
#
_entry.id   AF-A0A819RWA1-F1
#
_cell.length_a   1.000
_cell.length_b   1.000
_cell.length_c   1.000
_cell.angle_alpha   90.00
_cell.angle_beta   90.00
_cell.angle_gamma   90.00
#
_symmetry.space_group_name_H-M   'P 1'
#
loop_
_entity.id
_entity.type
_entity.pdbx_description
1 polymer ?
#
loop_
_entity_poly.entity_id
_entity_poly.type
_entity_poly.pdbx_seq_one_letter_code
_entity_poly.pdbx_strand_id
1 'polypeptide(L)'
;MDTIGQTQVSDQCFGRIADMVKESLEFFAPISGYGKMPLVSLEEAVKPLVDIIPEVQSYAYVAKQKCQNPPDTLTPDESASIMLYTMGWQQPDESLYAVLNSTMRSPNRQTILRPWYLYIRLFLNALFRLPPLCEITYRGIKMDLSARYTKGATIVWWAFSSTTKCIDVLQLNSFLGETGTRTIFNIQCQTARDISKHSYYPIEQEALLLAATQFQVTGCLKQGDLCIIQLKETCPPHPLLQPVPVILPQCCNPSSTVPLKILEPLTDINVLLGENCTLSFTCDEFSSPTVTCGIKLTDSEKYNIESQKTTFTLTINKCDLSDAGMYYAKIQNGIDQTKQTAKLNVRIRPKVDAPKSVSNQSCIFGQDTQISWKFSGIEKPQVAWSFNNQPLPINDRFQVTETVDGTWTLLIRQAELTDQGVYTARAINSVGDAEAKTTLLIMCIKPVIKFDLDASLQVIKGEVMTLKITASGAPKPDIIWMRGNDELTHNERTQVTVSTFDDELYTLTILSVQPEDQGEYSAKISNVGGSLQSNKCKVTVSSTLP
;
A
#
# COMPACT_ATOMS: atom_id res chain seq x y z
N MET A 1 51.21 -24.93 8.73
CA MET A 1 51.93 -23.82 8.10
C MET A 1 51.35 -23.70 6.71
N ASP A 2 50.55 -22.68 6.47
CA ASP A 2 50.52 -21.99 5.17
C ASP A 2 49.66 -20.73 5.33
N THR A 3 50.35 -19.61 5.17
CA THR A 3 49.94 -18.24 5.37
C THR A 3 49.29 -17.77 4.08
N ILE A 4 47.96 -17.59 4.06
CA ILE A 4 47.28 -16.94 2.94
C ILE A 4 47.26 -15.44 3.21
N GLY A 5 47.88 -14.70 2.30
CA GLY A 5 48.29 -13.31 2.45
C GLY A 5 47.15 -12.35 2.74
N GLN A 6 47.39 -11.50 3.75
CA GLN A 6 46.72 -10.21 3.90
C GLN A 6 47.12 -9.32 2.72
N THR A 7 46.19 -9.07 1.81
CA THR A 7 46.35 -8.07 0.75
C THR A 7 46.38 -6.69 1.41
N GLN A 8 47.57 -6.11 1.56
CA GLN A 8 47.75 -4.71 1.92
C GLN A 8 47.08 -3.83 0.85
N VAL A 9 46.04 -3.10 1.24
CA VAL A 9 45.54 -1.96 0.46
C VAL A 9 46.53 -0.81 0.68
N SER A 10 47.18 -0.37 -0.40
CA SER A 10 48.31 0.55 -0.43
C SER A 10 48.02 1.97 0.10
N ASP A 11 49.06 2.65 0.60
CA ASP A 11 49.10 4.08 1.03
C ASP A 11 48.46 5.10 0.04
N GLN A 12 48.20 4.70 -1.20
CA GLN A 12 47.61 5.54 -2.25
C GLN A 12 46.15 5.96 -2.00
N CYS A 13 45.38 5.18 -1.22
CA CYS A 13 43.98 5.52 -0.88
C CYS A 13 43.89 6.73 0.09
N PHE A 14 44.91 6.91 0.95
CA PHE A 14 44.92 7.96 2.00
C PHE A 14 44.86 9.39 1.46
N GLY A 15 45.49 9.68 0.30
CA GLY A 15 45.52 11.01 -0.30
C GLY A 15 44.15 11.52 -0.79
N ARG A 16 43.32 10.61 -1.34
CA ARG A 16 41.96 10.94 -1.85
C ARG A 16 40.99 11.29 -0.72
N ILE A 17 41.22 10.76 0.48
CA ILE A 17 40.33 10.87 1.63
C ILE A 17 40.55 12.21 2.39
N ALA A 18 41.76 12.77 2.35
CA ALA A 18 42.14 13.96 3.12
C ALA A 18 41.95 15.31 2.40
N ASP A 19 41.60 15.33 1.12
CA ASP A 19 41.63 16.55 0.29
C ASP A 19 40.51 17.57 0.57
N MET A 20 39.44 17.14 1.23
CA MET A 20 38.30 17.96 1.62
C MET A 20 38.64 19.08 2.62
N VAL A 21 39.77 18.98 3.30
CA VAL A 21 40.31 20.08 4.13
C VAL A 21 40.63 21.31 3.27
N LYS A 22 40.85 21.13 1.97
CA LYS A 22 41.21 22.20 1.03
C LYS A 22 39.99 22.91 0.41
N GLU A 23 38.76 22.49 0.72
CA GLU A 23 37.55 23.23 0.28
C GLU A 23 37.51 24.60 0.95
N SER A 24 37.25 25.69 0.22
CA SER A 24 37.11 27.02 0.83
C SER A 24 35.80 27.17 1.60
N LEU A 25 34.77 26.42 1.20
CA LEU A 25 33.36 26.57 1.61
C LEU A 25 32.74 27.92 1.21
N GLU A 26 33.47 28.75 0.46
CA GLU A 26 33.05 30.06 -0.01
C GLU A 26 32.39 29.99 -1.40
N PHE A 27 31.63 31.03 -1.74
CA PHE A 27 31.06 31.19 -3.07
C PHE A 27 32.06 31.85 -4.01
N PHE A 28 32.48 31.10 -5.04
CA PHE A 28 33.21 31.62 -6.17
C PHE A 28 32.33 31.66 -7.45
N ALA A 29 32.84 32.27 -8.53
CA ALA A 29 32.13 32.34 -9.81
C ALA A 29 31.79 30.94 -10.41
N PRO A 30 30.69 30.78 -11.17
CA PRO A 30 30.39 29.49 -11.80
C PRO A 30 31.51 28.96 -12.71
N ILE A 31 31.71 27.64 -12.71
CA ILE A 31 32.66 26.98 -13.61
C ILE A 31 31.96 26.73 -14.94
N SER A 32 32.49 27.32 -16.01
CA SER A 32 31.94 27.26 -17.36
C SER A 32 33.04 27.28 -18.43
N GLY A 33 32.66 27.08 -19.69
CA GLY A 33 33.54 27.13 -20.86
C GLY A 33 33.72 25.77 -21.56
N TYR A 34 33.56 24.66 -20.83
CA TYR A 34 33.70 23.30 -21.37
C TYR A 34 32.46 22.82 -22.12
N GLY A 35 31.27 23.41 -21.90
CA GLY A 35 30.02 22.88 -22.48
C GLY A 35 29.92 22.92 -24.00
N LYS A 36 30.72 23.78 -24.67
CA LYS A 36 30.80 23.87 -26.13
C LYS A 36 31.90 22.99 -26.73
N MET A 37 32.71 22.33 -25.91
CA MET A 37 33.75 21.45 -26.41
C MET A 37 33.14 20.20 -27.05
N PRO A 38 33.76 19.68 -28.13
CA PRO A 38 33.34 18.41 -28.71
C PRO A 38 33.58 17.26 -27.74
N LEU A 39 32.80 16.18 -27.89
CA LEU A 39 33.20 14.90 -27.32
C LEU A 39 34.31 14.31 -28.18
N VAL A 40 35.39 13.93 -27.52
CA VAL A 40 36.60 13.35 -28.13
C VAL A 40 36.94 12.05 -27.40
N SER A 41 37.85 11.25 -27.96
CA SER A 41 38.36 10.07 -27.26
C SER A 41 39.11 10.46 -25.99
N LEU A 42 39.32 9.50 -25.09
CA LEU A 42 40.05 9.77 -23.85
C LEU A 42 41.47 10.28 -24.13
N GLU A 43 42.15 9.75 -25.15
CA GLU A 43 43.51 10.16 -25.53
C GLU A 43 43.56 11.62 -25.98
N GLU A 44 42.62 12.06 -26.82
CA GLU A 44 42.54 13.45 -27.24
C GLU A 44 42.07 14.35 -26.09
N ALA A 45 41.25 13.84 -25.17
CA ALA A 45 40.78 14.58 -24.01
C ALA A 45 41.91 14.92 -23.02
N VAL A 46 42.89 14.02 -22.85
CA VAL A 46 44.02 14.21 -21.92
C VAL A 46 45.25 14.86 -22.57
N LYS A 47 45.28 14.99 -23.89
CA LYS A 47 46.41 15.57 -24.63
C LYS A 47 46.80 16.98 -24.17
N PRO A 48 45.87 17.92 -23.86
CA PRO A 48 46.25 19.23 -23.32
C PRO A 48 46.75 19.19 -21.87
N LEU A 49 46.64 18.03 -21.19
CA LEU A 49 47.00 17.86 -19.78
C LEU A 49 48.42 17.31 -19.59
N VAL A 50 49.12 16.93 -20.65
CA VAL A 50 50.46 16.31 -20.57
C VAL A 50 51.47 17.19 -19.83
N ASP A 51 51.46 18.50 -20.08
CA ASP A 51 52.38 19.44 -19.42
C ASP A 51 51.98 19.73 -17.95
N ILE A 52 50.76 19.37 -17.56
CA ILE A 52 50.21 19.56 -16.22
C ILE A 52 50.37 18.27 -15.39
N ILE A 53 50.26 17.12 -16.06
CA ILE A 53 50.29 15.78 -15.48
C ILE A 53 51.17 14.89 -16.37
N PRO A 54 52.48 14.79 -16.09
CA PRO A 54 53.49 14.20 -16.97
C PRO A 54 53.24 12.74 -17.42
N GLU A 55 52.37 11.97 -16.73
CA GLU A 55 52.07 10.57 -17.07
C GLU A 55 50.61 10.30 -17.48
N VAL A 56 49.80 11.34 -17.67
CA VAL A 56 48.35 11.19 -17.88
C VAL A 56 47.98 10.33 -19.08
N GLN A 57 48.78 10.34 -20.15
CA GLN A 57 48.55 9.52 -21.34
C GLN A 57 48.75 8.02 -21.06
N SER A 58 49.78 7.65 -20.28
CA SER A 58 50.04 6.27 -19.89
C SER A 58 48.90 5.71 -19.03
N TYR A 59 48.43 6.51 -18.07
CA TYR A 59 47.29 6.14 -17.22
C TYR A 59 45.98 6.09 -18.02
N ALA A 60 45.76 7.01 -18.95
CA ALA A 60 44.60 6.99 -19.85
C ALA A 60 44.56 5.73 -20.72
N TYR A 61 45.70 5.30 -21.25
CA TYR A 61 45.81 4.04 -21.98
C TYR A 61 45.37 2.85 -21.11
N VAL A 62 45.89 2.74 -19.89
CA VAL A 62 45.52 1.66 -18.95
C VAL A 62 44.03 1.72 -18.62
N ALA A 63 43.48 2.90 -18.35
CA ALA A 63 42.05 3.09 -18.08
C ALA A 63 41.19 2.57 -19.24
N LYS A 64 41.59 2.86 -20.49
CA LYS A 64 40.89 2.43 -21.70
C LYS A 64 40.96 0.92 -21.92
N GLN A 65 42.11 0.30 -21.67
CA GLN A 65 42.23 -1.17 -21.72
C GLN A 65 41.30 -1.87 -20.72
N LYS A 66 41.11 -1.29 -19.53
CA LYS A 66 40.19 -1.83 -18.50
C LYS A 66 38.71 -1.62 -18.83
N CYS A 67 38.38 -0.71 -19.74
CA CYS A 67 37.00 -0.29 -20.03
C CYS A 67 36.55 -0.60 -21.46
N GLN A 68 37.17 -1.58 -22.14
CA GLN A 68 36.82 -1.92 -23.52
C GLN A 68 35.35 -2.36 -23.68
N ASN A 69 34.78 -3.00 -22.66
CA ASN A 69 33.40 -3.46 -22.64
C ASN A 69 32.69 -2.94 -21.38
N PRO A 70 32.24 -1.68 -21.37
CA PRO A 70 31.54 -1.12 -20.21
C PRO A 70 30.27 -1.94 -19.90
N PRO A 71 29.93 -2.12 -18.61
CA PRO A 71 28.79 -2.94 -18.20
C PRO A 71 27.41 -2.29 -18.41
N ASP A 72 27.38 -1.08 -18.99
CA ASP A 72 26.17 -0.31 -19.26
C ASP A 72 26.30 0.51 -20.55
N THR A 73 25.52 1.58 -20.68
CA THR A 73 25.42 2.34 -21.94
C THR A 73 26.64 3.22 -22.24
N LEU A 74 27.57 3.41 -21.30
CA LEU A 74 28.74 4.26 -21.51
C LEU A 74 29.62 3.72 -22.64
N THR A 75 30.22 4.64 -23.41
CA THR A 75 31.26 4.24 -24.36
C THR A 75 32.54 3.83 -23.63
N PRO A 76 33.46 3.10 -24.29
CA PRO A 76 34.76 2.79 -23.70
C PRO A 76 35.52 4.03 -23.22
N ASP A 77 35.49 5.13 -23.99
CA ASP A 77 36.14 6.40 -23.61
C ASP A 77 35.46 7.08 -22.41
N GLU A 78 34.14 7.04 -22.33
CA GLU A 78 33.38 7.58 -21.19
C GLU A 78 33.64 6.80 -19.91
N SER A 79 33.53 5.47 -19.97
CA SER A 79 33.85 4.59 -18.85
C SER A 79 35.32 4.74 -18.43
N ALA A 80 36.23 4.82 -19.40
CA ALA A 80 37.65 5.03 -19.14
C ALA A 80 37.95 6.40 -18.52
N SER A 81 37.17 7.44 -18.83
CA SER A 81 37.31 8.74 -18.18
C SER A 81 37.01 8.68 -16.68
N ILE A 82 36.01 7.89 -16.27
CA ILE A 82 35.66 7.62 -14.86
C ILE A 82 36.72 6.74 -14.19
N MET A 83 37.16 5.70 -14.87
CA MET A 83 38.25 4.84 -14.41
C MET A 83 39.52 5.67 -14.15
N LEU A 84 39.92 6.52 -15.10
CA LEU A 84 41.10 7.38 -14.96
C LEU A 84 41.01 8.33 -13.76
N TYR A 85 39.81 8.87 -13.49
CA TYR A 85 39.56 9.73 -12.33
C TYR A 85 39.68 8.98 -10.99
N THR A 86 39.35 7.69 -10.95
CA THR A 86 39.34 6.88 -9.72
C THR A 86 40.60 6.04 -9.52
N MET A 87 41.43 5.92 -10.56
CA MET A 87 42.68 5.15 -10.54
C MET A 87 43.63 5.62 -9.42
N GLY A 88 44.25 4.66 -8.74
CA GLY A 88 45.39 4.91 -7.86
C GLY A 88 46.67 5.15 -8.68
N TRP A 89 47.39 6.22 -8.37
CA TRP A 89 48.65 6.59 -9.02
C TRP A 89 49.82 6.36 -8.07
N GLN A 90 51.02 6.16 -8.62
CA GLN A 90 52.22 5.94 -7.81
C GLN A 90 52.49 7.13 -6.88
N GLN A 91 52.34 8.36 -7.39
CA GLN A 91 52.35 9.60 -6.63
C GLN A 91 50.90 10.13 -6.50
N PRO A 92 50.24 9.97 -5.34
CA PRO A 92 48.83 10.32 -5.19
C PRO A 92 48.52 11.82 -5.44
N ASP A 93 49.43 12.71 -5.06
CA ASP A 93 49.26 14.16 -5.24
C ASP A 93 49.39 14.61 -6.70
N GLU A 94 49.99 13.79 -7.55
CA GLU A 94 50.13 14.02 -8.99
C GLU A 94 49.04 13.31 -9.81
N SER A 95 48.13 12.60 -9.14
CA SER A 95 47.02 11.90 -9.81
C SER A 95 46.07 12.87 -10.50
N LEU A 96 45.40 12.40 -11.56
CA LEU A 96 44.37 13.18 -12.24
C LEU A 96 43.29 13.67 -11.25
N TYR A 97 42.88 12.82 -10.29
CA TYR A 97 41.96 13.20 -9.21
C TYR A 97 42.47 14.42 -8.42
N ALA A 98 43.70 14.33 -7.90
CA ALA A 98 44.26 15.33 -7.01
C ALA A 98 44.45 16.68 -7.71
N VAL A 99 45.03 16.65 -8.90
CA VAL A 99 45.33 17.87 -9.68
C VAL A 99 44.04 18.51 -10.19
N LEU A 100 43.08 17.75 -10.71
CA LEU A 100 41.79 18.29 -11.15
C LEU A 100 41.06 18.97 -9.98
N ASN A 101 40.90 18.28 -8.86
CA ASN A 101 40.15 18.81 -7.73
C ASN A 101 40.85 20.03 -7.09
N SER A 102 42.19 20.04 -7.04
CA SER A 102 42.96 21.23 -6.65
C SER A 102 42.68 22.41 -7.58
N THR A 103 42.67 22.16 -8.89
CA THR A 103 42.37 23.17 -9.91
C THR A 103 40.95 23.71 -9.78
N MET A 104 39.96 22.83 -9.52
CA MET A 104 38.55 23.19 -9.34
C MET A 104 38.31 24.04 -8.07
N ARG A 105 39.12 23.85 -7.02
CA ARG A 105 39.04 24.65 -5.78
C ARG A 105 39.72 26.02 -5.88
N SER A 106 40.60 26.22 -6.87
CA SER A 106 41.38 27.46 -7.00
C SER A 106 40.48 28.68 -7.23
N PRO A 107 40.72 29.81 -6.54
CA PRO A 107 40.05 31.08 -6.85
C PRO A 107 40.27 31.53 -8.31
N ASN A 108 41.43 31.19 -8.89
CA ASN A 108 41.82 31.55 -10.26
C ASN A 108 41.44 30.49 -11.31
N ARG A 109 40.57 29.53 -10.97
CA ARG A 109 40.26 28.35 -11.80
C ARG A 109 39.77 28.64 -13.23
N GLN A 110 39.18 29.81 -13.49
CA GLN A 110 38.64 30.13 -14.82
C GLN A 110 39.69 30.07 -15.95
N THR A 111 40.94 30.45 -15.67
CA THR A 111 42.02 30.41 -16.66
C THR A 111 42.73 29.06 -16.68
N ILE A 112 43.03 28.51 -15.50
CA ILE A 112 43.79 27.26 -15.35
C ILE A 112 42.98 26.00 -15.66
N LEU A 113 41.64 26.07 -15.71
CA LEU A 113 40.79 24.96 -16.16
C LEU A 113 40.69 24.84 -17.69
N ARG A 114 41.17 25.81 -18.48
CA ARG A 114 41.03 25.76 -19.94
C ARG A 114 41.64 24.49 -20.57
N PRO A 115 42.83 24.01 -20.16
CA PRO A 115 43.39 22.75 -20.66
C PRO A 115 42.51 21.53 -20.32
N TRP A 116 41.71 21.62 -19.25
CA TRP A 116 40.84 20.54 -18.78
C TRP A 116 39.51 20.44 -19.49
N TYR A 117 39.13 21.40 -20.34
CA TYR A 117 37.78 21.46 -20.87
C TYR A 117 37.37 20.23 -21.70
N LEU A 118 38.29 19.63 -22.47
CA LEU A 118 37.99 18.40 -23.21
C LEU A 118 37.77 17.21 -22.27
N TYR A 119 38.63 17.04 -21.26
CA TYR A 119 38.47 16.00 -20.25
C TYR A 119 37.20 16.18 -19.41
N ILE A 120 36.95 17.39 -18.88
CA ILE A 120 35.73 17.71 -18.12
C ILE A 120 34.48 17.48 -18.96
N ARG A 121 34.51 17.84 -20.25
CA ARG A 121 33.38 17.61 -21.16
C ARG A 121 33.07 16.12 -21.34
N LEU A 122 34.09 15.30 -21.57
CA LEU A 122 33.96 13.84 -21.70
C LEU A 122 33.49 13.21 -20.38
N PHE A 123 34.14 13.58 -19.28
CA PHE A 123 33.86 13.07 -17.93
C PHE A 123 32.44 13.42 -17.47
N LEU A 124 31.99 14.67 -17.64
CA LEU A 124 30.62 15.05 -17.31
C LEU A 124 29.58 14.41 -18.24
N ASN A 125 29.91 14.15 -19.52
CA ASN A 125 29.02 13.36 -20.38
C ASN A 125 28.84 11.96 -19.82
N ALA A 126 29.94 11.30 -19.44
CA ALA A 126 29.91 9.97 -18.82
C ALA A 126 29.05 9.97 -17.54
N LEU A 127 29.29 10.91 -16.63
CA LEU A 127 28.53 11.01 -15.37
C LEU A 127 27.05 11.31 -15.62
N PHE A 128 26.70 12.19 -16.55
CA PHE A 128 25.30 12.52 -16.83
C PHE A 128 24.55 11.43 -17.60
N ARG A 129 25.25 10.50 -18.25
CA ARG A 129 24.66 9.27 -18.80
C ARG A 129 24.35 8.21 -17.75
N LEU A 130 24.93 8.32 -16.55
CA LEU A 130 24.57 7.49 -15.40
C LEU A 130 23.34 8.07 -14.67
N PRO A 131 22.44 7.23 -14.12
CA PRO A 131 21.29 7.71 -13.35
C PRO A 131 21.71 8.53 -12.13
N PRO A 132 20.97 9.62 -11.79
CA PRO A 132 21.18 10.33 -10.54
C PRO A 132 20.84 9.45 -9.34
N LEU A 133 21.66 9.53 -8.30
CA LEU A 133 21.41 8.91 -7.00
C LEU A 133 20.74 9.93 -6.08
N CYS A 134 19.52 9.62 -5.64
CA CYS A 134 18.71 10.43 -4.72
C CYS A 134 18.63 9.77 -3.34
N GLU A 135 19.77 9.41 -2.77
CA GLU A 135 19.89 8.66 -1.52
C GLU A 135 20.90 9.32 -0.56
N ILE A 136 21.12 8.72 0.61
CA ILE A 136 22.16 9.15 1.53
C ILE A 136 23.49 8.52 1.12
N THR A 137 24.54 9.33 0.99
CA THR A 137 25.91 8.86 0.84
C THR A 137 26.78 9.34 1.99
N TYR A 138 27.90 8.65 2.20
CA TYR A 138 28.80 8.89 3.31
C TYR A 138 30.21 9.20 2.83
N ARG A 139 30.90 10.09 3.55
CA ARG A 139 32.33 10.34 3.36
C ARG A 139 33.03 10.47 4.70
N GLY A 140 34.04 9.64 4.94
CA GLY A 140 34.87 9.71 6.14
C GLY A 140 36.13 10.54 5.90
N ILE A 141 36.58 11.28 6.92
CA ILE A 141 37.86 12.00 6.96
C ILE A 141 38.52 11.81 8.32
N LYS A 142 39.81 11.47 8.36
CA LYS A 142 40.60 11.32 9.61
C LYS A 142 41.06 12.65 10.20
N MET A 143 40.12 13.56 10.44
CA MET A 143 40.35 14.85 11.08
C MET A 143 39.05 15.40 11.66
N ASP A 144 39.11 16.34 12.61
CA ASP A 144 37.95 17.08 13.11
C ASP A 144 37.68 18.29 12.22
N LEU A 145 36.49 18.32 11.61
CA LEU A 145 36.02 19.43 10.78
C LEU A 145 34.83 20.17 11.40
N SER A 146 34.41 19.82 12.62
CA SER A 146 33.21 20.38 13.27
C SER A 146 33.18 21.91 13.30
N ALA A 147 34.33 22.56 13.53
CA ALA A 147 34.44 24.02 13.59
C ALA A 147 34.19 24.72 12.25
N ARG A 148 34.31 24.00 11.12
CA ARG A 148 34.19 24.58 9.77
C ARG A 148 32.78 24.54 9.21
N TYR A 149 31.91 23.71 9.79
CA TYR A 149 30.55 23.48 9.32
C TYR A 149 29.57 23.91 10.40
N THR A 150 28.94 25.06 10.19
CA THR A 150 27.94 25.59 11.13
C THR A 150 26.55 25.21 10.67
N LYS A 151 25.72 24.64 11.56
CA LYS A 151 24.32 24.31 11.25
C LYS A 151 23.58 25.54 10.72
N GLY A 152 22.88 25.36 9.60
CA GLY A 152 22.16 26.41 8.88
C GLY A 152 22.99 27.11 7.80
N ALA A 153 24.32 26.97 7.80
CA ALA A 153 25.17 27.54 6.76
C ALA A 153 24.90 26.89 5.40
N THR A 154 24.97 27.72 4.35
CA THR A 154 25.01 27.25 2.97
C THR A 154 26.46 27.28 2.50
N ILE A 155 26.92 26.16 1.97
CA ILE A 155 28.31 25.96 1.54
C ILE A 155 28.34 25.36 0.14
N VAL A 156 29.49 25.45 -0.53
CA VAL A 156 29.72 24.82 -1.83
C VAL A 156 30.98 23.95 -1.74
N TRP A 157 30.87 22.72 -2.23
CA TRP A 157 32.05 21.88 -2.51
C TRP A 157 32.42 22.03 -3.97
N TRP A 158 33.59 22.64 -4.22
CA TRP A 158 34.00 22.99 -5.58
C TRP A 158 34.64 21.82 -6.33
N ALA A 159 35.17 20.82 -5.63
CA ALA A 159 35.69 19.60 -6.23
C ALA A 159 34.62 18.51 -6.43
N PHE A 160 34.90 17.58 -7.33
CA PHE A 160 34.18 16.32 -7.39
C PHE A 160 34.51 15.51 -6.12
N SER A 161 33.49 14.99 -5.46
CA SER A 161 33.66 14.35 -4.15
C SER A 161 33.22 12.90 -4.19
N SER A 162 34.21 11.99 -4.08
CA SER A 162 33.96 10.56 -3.87
C SER A 162 33.27 10.31 -2.52
N THR A 163 32.26 9.46 -2.52
CA THR A 163 31.46 9.05 -1.37
C THR A 163 31.13 7.56 -1.50
N THR A 164 30.67 6.93 -0.42
CA THR A 164 30.20 5.54 -0.46
C THR A 164 28.71 5.48 -0.10
N LYS A 165 27.99 4.55 -0.71
CA LYS A 165 26.60 4.22 -0.34
C LYS A 165 26.53 3.32 0.89
N CYS A 166 27.62 2.65 1.24
CA CYS A 166 27.67 1.66 2.30
C CYS A 166 28.46 2.22 3.49
N ILE A 167 27.77 2.53 4.59
CA ILE A 167 28.40 3.09 5.79
C ILE A 167 29.45 2.13 6.40
N ASP A 168 29.28 0.82 6.23
CA ASP A 168 30.20 -0.20 6.74
C ASP A 168 31.59 -0.10 6.12
N VAL A 169 31.71 0.43 4.90
CA VAL A 169 33.00 0.70 4.25
C VAL A 169 33.84 1.68 5.05
N LEU A 170 33.21 2.60 5.82
CA LEU A 170 33.95 3.54 6.66
C LEU A 170 34.64 2.88 7.85
N GLN A 171 34.16 1.72 8.33
CA GLN A 171 34.77 1.02 9.47
C GLN A 171 36.18 0.49 9.13
N LEU A 172 36.46 0.27 7.85
CA LEU A 172 37.77 -0.16 7.38
C LEU A 172 38.84 0.90 7.72
N ASN A 173 39.92 0.47 8.37
CA ASN A 173 41.03 1.35 8.73
C ASN A 173 41.68 2.06 7.53
N SER A 174 41.58 1.50 6.31
CA SER A 174 42.04 2.16 5.08
C SER A 174 41.18 3.37 4.67
N PHE A 175 39.94 3.46 5.18
CA PHE A 175 39.01 4.56 4.93
C PHE A 175 38.96 5.52 6.11
N LEU A 176 38.09 5.27 7.08
CA LEU A 176 37.96 6.09 8.28
C LEU A 176 38.53 5.39 9.51
N GLY A 177 38.19 4.11 9.71
CA GLY A 177 38.55 3.35 10.90
C GLY A 177 37.71 3.72 12.13
N GLU A 178 37.94 3.00 13.22
CA GLU A 178 37.13 3.08 14.44
C GLU A 178 37.73 3.97 15.54
N THR A 179 38.96 4.46 15.34
CA THR A 179 39.72 5.20 16.37
C THR A 179 40.40 6.44 15.81
N GLY A 180 40.70 7.40 16.68
CA GLY A 180 41.37 8.64 16.32
C GLY A 180 40.41 9.71 15.83
N THR A 181 40.88 10.95 15.82
CA THR A 181 40.05 12.11 15.45
C THR A 181 39.54 11.99 14.02
N ARG A 182 38.22 12.00 13.84
CA ARG A 182 37.58 11.69 12.56
C ARG A 182 36.24 12.40 12.38
N THR A 183 35.87 12.66 11.12
CA THR A 183 34.61 13.26 10.69
C THR A 183 33.90 12.35 9.69
N ILE A 184 32.61 12.11 9.88
CA ILE A 184 31.71 11.49 8.91
C ILE A 184 30.78 12.56 8.35
N PHE A 185 30.79 12.73 7.04
CA PHE A 185 29.73 13.42 6.34
C PHE A 185 28.60 12.44 6.04
N ASN A 186 27.40 12.78 6.48
CA ASN A 186 26.15 12.12 6.12
C ASN A 186 25.40 13.05 5.17
N ILE A 187 25.35 12.67 3.88
CA ILE A 187 25.01 13.58 2.79
C ILE A 187 23.73 13.09 2.12
N GLN A 188 22.64 13.85 2.24
CA GLN A 188 21.45 13.65 1.43
C GLN A 188 21.68 14.27 0.05
N CYS A 189 22.02 13.43 -0.94
CA CYS A 189 22.34 13.87 -2.29
C CYS A 189 21.16 13.73 -3.27
N GLN A 190 21.20 14.50 -4.35
CA GLN A 190 20.23 14.50 -5.45
C GLN A 190 20.91 14.30 -6.80
N THR A 191 22.17 14.74 -6.94
CA THR A 191 22.89 14.71 -8.21
C THR A 191 24.15 13.84 -8.19
N ALA A 192 24.39 13.06 -7.13
CA ALA A 192 25.47 12.07 -7.15
C ALA A 192 25.25 11.02 -8.25
N ARG A 193 26.32 10.34 -8.66
CA ARG A 193 26.28 9.24 -9.64
C ARG A 193 26.94 8.00 -9.07
N ASP A 194 26.27 6.87 -9.16
CA ASP A 194 26.88 5.58 -8.82
C ASP A 194 27.90 5.22 -9.90
N ILE A 195 29.18 5.25 -9.54
CA ILE A 195 30.30 4.93 -10.44
C ILE A 195 30.97 3.61 -10.08
N SER A 196 30.40 2.81 -9.17
CA SER A 196 30.99 1.57 -8.66
C SER A 196 31.40 0.58 -9.75
N LYS A 197 30.66 0.56 -10.87
CA LYS A 197 30.92 -0.29 -12.04
C LYS A 197 32.06 0.20 -12.95
N HIS A 198 32.44 1.46 -12.82
CA HIS A 198 33.46 2.13 -13.65
C HIS A 198 34.64 2.63 -12.82
N SER A 199 34.58 2.47 -11.51
CA SER A 199 35.64 2.85 -10.58
C SER A 199 36.76 1.81 -10.57
N TYR A 200 37.99 2.29 -10.33
CA TYR A 200 39.15 1.43 -10.10
C TYR A 200 39.03 0.59 -8.82
N TYR A 201 38.22 1.04 -7.86
CA TYR A 201 38.05 0.39 -6.55
C TYR A 201 36.60 -0.12 -6.39
N PRO A 202 36.24 -1.28 -6.99
CA PRO A 202 34.85 -1.77 -7.04
C PRO A 202 34.25 -2.08 -5.66
N ILE A 203 35.10 -2.34 -4.65
CA ILE A 203 34.69 -2.66 -3.28
C ILE A 203 34.13 -1.43 -2.54
N GLU A 204 34.47 -0.21 -2.97
CA GLU A 204 34.09 1.03 -2.30
C GLU A 204 32.61 1.40 -2.48
N GLN A 205 31.90 0.73 -3.39
CA GLN A 205 30.55 1.10 -3.83
C GLN A 205 30.45 2.61 -4.10
N GLU A 206 31.44 3.11 -4.86
CA GLU A 206 31.72 4.53 -5.00
C GLU A 206 30.57 5.27 -5.69
N ALA A 207 30.08 6.31 -5.02
CA ALA A 207 29.18 7.30 -5.57
C ALA A 207 29.90 8.65 -5.65
N LEU A 208 29.84 9.30 -6.81
CA LEU A 208 30.54 10.56 -7.06
C LEU A 208 29.57 11.73 -7.01
N LEU A 209 29.79 12.66 -6.08
CA LEU A 209 29.16 13.97 -6.08
C LEU A 209 29.82 14.87 -7.14
N LEU A 210 28.99 15.63 -7.85
CA LEU A 210 29.46 16.57 -8.86
C LEU A 210 30.26 17.71 -8.22
N ALA A 211 31.13 18.33 -9.02
CA ALA A 211 31.80 19.56 -8.62
C ALA A 211 30.82 20.74 -8.52
N ALA A 212 31.20 21.74 -7.72
CA ALA A 212 30.40 22.94 -7.43
C ALA A 212 28.99 22.62 -6.89
N THR A 213 28.87 21.58 -6.05
CA THR A 213 27.61 21.17 -5.43
C THR A 213 27.33 22.02 -4.19
N GLN A 214 26.12 22.60 -4.11
CA GLN A 214 25.69 23.43 -2.98
C GLN A 214 24.99 22.58 -1.92
N PHE A 215 25.39 22.74 -0.66
CA PHE A 215 24.78 22.06 0.48
C PHE A 215 24.28 23.05 1.53
N GLN A 216 23.20 22.66 2.19
CA GLN A 216 22.83 23.21 3.49
C GLN A 216 23.36 22.29 4.59
N VAL A 217 24.06 22.85 5.58
CA VAL A 217 24.48 22.11 6.77
C VAL A 217 23.26 21.94 7.69
N THR A 218 22.75 20.72 7.83
CA THR A 218 21.51 20.45 8.58
C THR A 218 21.77 20.07 10.03
N GLY A 219 22.96 19.57 10.34
CA GLY A 219 23.33 19.15 11.70
C GLY A 219 24.82 18.90 11.86
N CYS A 220 25.33 19.12 13.07
CA CYS A 220 26.68 18.77 13.46
C CYS A 220 26.63 18.15 14.86
N LEU A 221 27.18 16.96 15.00
CA LEU A 221 27.33 16.25 16.27
C LEU A 221 28.81 15.97 16.50
N LYS A 222 29.32 16.25 17.69
CA LYS A 222 30.68 15.88 18.09
C LYS A 222 30.59 15.06 19.38
N GLN A 223 31.15 13.85 19.36
CA GLN A 223 31.17 12.93 20.48
C GLN A 223 32.56 12.30 20.57
N GLY A 224 33.34 12.73 21.57
CA GLY A 224 34.72 12.29 21.73
C GLY A 224 35.58 12.68 20.51
N ASP A 225 36.18 11.67 19.89
CA ASP A 225 37.04 11.78 18.71
C ASP A 225 36.28 11.70 17.37
N LEU A 226 34.96 11.43 17.39
CA LEU A 226 34.11 11.36 16.20
C LEU A 226 33.23 12.63 16.06
N CYS A 227 33.26 13.22 14.88
CA CYS A 227 32.32 14.23 14.43
C CYS A 227 31.42 13.68 13.32
N ILE A 228 30.12 13.98 13.35
CA ILE A 228 29.17 13.70 12.27
C ILE A 228 28.62 15.04 11.77
N ILE A 229 28.76 15.30 10.48
CA ILE A 229 28.25 16.49 9.81
C ILE A 229 27.18 16.05 8.82
N GLN A 230 25.97 16.56 8.97
CA GLN A 230 24.85 16.27 8.09
C GLN A 230 24.72 17.39 7.05
N LEU A 231 24.69 16.99 5.79
CA LEU A 231 24.55 17.87 4.64
C LEU A 231 23.32 17.48 3.84
N LYS A 232 22.61 18.49 3.32
CA LYS A 232 21.54 18.30 2.36
C LYS A 232 21.87 19.06 1.09
N GLU A 233 21.93 18.35 -0.03
CA GLU A 233 22.14 18.98 -1.34
C GLU A 233 20.97 19.90 -1.66
N THR A 234 21.29 21.10 -2.16
CA THR A 234 20.31 22.13 -2.51
C THR A 234 20.58 22.63 -3.92
N CYS A 235 19.52 22.94 -4.66
CA CYS A 235 19.64 23.50 -5.99
C CYS A 235 19.87 25.03 -5.89
N PRO A 236 21.03 25.56 -6.33
CA PRO A 236 21.23 27.00 -6.39
C PRO A 236 20.32 27.64 -7.46
N PRO A 237 19.94 28.91 -7.31
CA PRO A 237 19.07 29.60 -8.28
C PRO A 237 19.69 29.72 -9.68
N HIS A 238 21.03 29.65 -9.77
CA HIS A 238 21.79 29.63 -11.01
C HIS A 238 22.80 28.48 -10.94
N PRO A 239 23.02 27.70 -12.02
CA PRO A 239 23.97 26.60 -12.01
C PRO A 239 25.41 27.08 -11.73
N LEU A 240 26.03 26.51 -10.68
CA LEU A 240 27.43 26.78 -10.33
C LEU A 240 28.41 25.96 -11.19
N LEU A 241 27.94 24.87 -11.79
CA LEU A 241 28.60 24.08 -12.82
C LEU A 241 27.78 24.20 -14.10
N GLN A 242 28.38 24.65 -15.21
CA GLN A 242 27.69 24.79 -16.50
C GLN A 242 27.01 23.46 -16.90
N PRO A 243 25.68 23.44 -17.13
CA PRO A 243 25.00 22.27 -17.66
C PRO A 243 25.51 21.89 -19.04
N VAL A 244 25.65 20.60 -19.32
CA VAL A 244 26.01 20.11 -20.67
C VAL A 244 24.94 19.18 -21.21
N PRO A 245 24.60 19.28 -22.50
CA PRO A 245 23.70 18.31 -23.11
C PRO A 245 24.40 16.95 -23.17
N VAL A 246 23.68 15.90 -22.78
CA VAL A 246 24.13 14.52 -22.96
C VAL A 246 24.08 14.22 -24.45
N ILE A 247 25.25 14.00 -25.06
CA ILE A 247 25.35 13.59 -26.45
C ILE A 247 25.57 12.08 -26.47
N LEU A 248 24.69 11.36 -27.15
CA LEU A 248 24.82 9.92 -27.39
C LEU A 248 25.77 9.69 -28.58
N PRO A 249 26.59 8.61 -28.57
CA PRO A 249 27.53 8.35 -29.66
C PRO A 249 26.80 8.25 -31.02
N GLN A 250 27.32 8.97 -32.02
CA GLN A 250 26.81 8.88 -33.40
C GLN A 250 27.29 7.58 -34.03
N CYS A 251 26.37 6.71 -34.44
CA CYS A 251 26.70 5.56 -35.29
C CYS A 251 27.00 6.03 -36.72
N CYS A 252 28.09 5.54 -37.30
CA CYS A 252 28.39 5.71 -38.71
C CYS A 252 27.35 5.01 -39.60
N ASN A 253 26.82 5.80 -40.54
CA ASN A 253 26.01 5.50 -41.73
C ASN A 253 24.50 5.22 -41.64
N PRO A 254 23.73 5.74 -42.63
CA PRO A 254 22.28 5.92 -42.52
C PRO A 254 21.54 4.74 -43.17
N SER A 255 20.90 3.94 -42.35
CA SER A 255 19.86 3.01 -42.81
C SER A 255 18.72 3.04 -41.80
N SER A 256 17.79 3.97 -42.03
CA SER A 256 16.41 3.98 -41.52
C SER A 256 16.19 3.37 -40.12
N THR A 257 16.60 4.06 -39.05
CA THR A 257 16.34 3.62 -37.67
C THR A 257 15.05 4.25 -37.16
N VAL A 258 13.99 3.43 -37.14
CA VAL A 258 12.68 3.78 -36.58
C VAL A 258 12.75 3.66 -35.05
N PRO A 259 12.28 4.65 -34.27
CA PRO A 259 12.26 4.58 -32.81
C PRO A 259 11.43 3.39 -32.32
N LEU A 260 11.79 2.82 -31.16
CA LEU A 260 11.10 1.68 -30.56
C LEU A 260 9.62 2.02 -30.34
N LYS A 261 8.75 1.43 -31.16
CA LYS A 261 7.31 1.63 -31.07
C LYS A 261 6.67 0.46 -30.33
N ILE A 262 6.04 0.76 -29.20
CA ILE A 262 5.13 -0.17 -28.54
C ILE A 262 3.82 -0.17 -29.34
N LEU A 263 3.47 -1.33 -29.89
CA LEU A 263 2.24 -1.52 -30.66
C LEU A 263 1.08 -1.85 -29.72
N GLU A 264 1.34 -2.78 -28.80
CA GLU A 264 0.39 -3.20 -27.76
C GLU A 264 1.09 -3.09 -26.40
N PRO A 265 0.73 -2.11 -25.55
CA PRO A 265 1.37 -1.89 -24.25
C PRO A 265 0.96 -2.94 -23.22
N LEU A 266 1.77 -3.06 -22.15
CA LEU A 266 1.33 -3.80 -20.97
C LEU A 266 0.11 -3.12 -20.36
N THR A 267 -0.89 -3.92 -19.97
CA THR A 267 -2.10 -3.45 -19.30
C THR A 267 -2.25 -4.13 -17.96
N ASP A 268 -2.90 -3.45 -17.02
CA ASP A 268 -3.20 -4.03 -15.70
C ASP A 268 -4.14 -5.23 -15.85
N ILE A 269 -3.84 -6.32 -15.14
CA ILE A 269 -4.62 -7.56 -15.23
C ILE A 269 -5.23 -7.87 -13.87
N ASN A 270 -6.48 -8.32 -13.89
CA ASN A 270 -7.13 -8.96 -12.75
C ASN A 270 -7.24 -10.46 -13.07
N VAL A 271 -6.62 -11.31 -12.27
CA VAL A 271 -6.70 -12.78 -12.41
C VAL A 271 -7.33 -13.39 -11.16
N LEU A 272 -8.08 -14.47 -11.30
CA LEU A 272 -8.61 -15.21 -10.16
C LEU A 272 -7.53 -16.11 -9.54
N LEU A 273 -7.57 -16.25 -8.22
CA LEU A 273 -6.70 -17.17 -7.50
C LEU A 273 -6.76 -18.59 -8.10
N GLY A 274 -5.60 -19.13 -8.45
CA GLY A 274 -5.41 -20.46 -9.04
C GLY A 274 -5.54 -20.52 -10.55
N GLU A 275 -5.96 -19.44 -11.23
CA GLU A 275 -5.98 -19.37 -12.70
C GLU A 275 -4.63 -18.91 -13.26
N ASN A 276 -4.40 -19.18 -14.53
CA ASN A 276 -3.20 -18.72 -15.24
C ASN A 276 -3.39 -17.26 -15.68
N CYS A 277 -2.34 -16.46 -15.55
CA CYS A 277 -2.31 -15.09 -16.03
C CYS A 277 -1.28 -14.95 -17.14
N THR A 278 -1.56 -14.15 -18.15
CA THR A 278 -0.62 -13.84 -19.23
C THR A 278 -0.45 -12.33 -19.35
N LEU A 279 0.75 -11.84 -19.06
CA LEU A 279 1.17 -10.47 -19.30
C LEU A 279 1.92 -10.45 -20.63
N SER A 280 1.40 -9.73 -21.62
CA SER A 280 2.04 -9.61 -22.93
C SER A 280 2.09 -8.17 -23.43
N PHE A 281 3.12 -7.87 -24.19
CA PHE A 281 3.22 -6.64 -24.97
C PHE A 281 3.89 -6.93 -26.30
N THR A 282 3.61 -6.11 -27.30
CA THR A 282 4.14 -6.27 -28.65
C THR A 282 4.85 -4.99 -29.09
N CYS A 283 6.02 -5.16 -29.69
CA CYS A 283 6.84 -4.09 -30.26
C CYS A 283 7.22 -4.39 -31.70
N ASP A 284 7.80 -3.43 -32.41
CA ASP A 284 8.15 -3.55 -33.83
C ASP A 284 9.27 -4.59 -34.10
N GLU A 285 9.20 -5.29 -35.24
CA GLU A 285 10.04 -6.44 -35.66
C GLU A 285 11.50 -6.05 -35.95
N PHE A 286 11.74 -4.77 -36.20
CA PHE A 286 13.09 -4.19 -36.37
C PHE A 286 13.82 -3.97 -35.04
N SER A 287 13.21 -4.34 -33.92
CA SER A 287 13.84 -4.35 -32.63
C SER A 287 14.09 -5.77 -32.13
N SER A 288 15.31 -6.05 -31.68
CA SER A 288 15.63 -7.30 -30.97
C SER A 288 15.66 -7.02 -29.47
N PRO A 289 14.52 -6.73 -28.79
CA PRO A 289 14.64 -6.18 -27.47
C PRO A 289 14.95 -7.23 -26.43
N THR A 290 15.89 -6.90 -25.56
CA THR A 290 16.08 -7.65 -24.32
C THR A 290 15.01 -7.23 -23.34
N VAL A 291 14.21 -8.19 -22.87
CA VAL A 291 13.17 -7.94 -21.87
C VAL A 291 13.65 -8.36 -20.49
N THR A 292 13.58 -7.46 -19.53
CA THR A 292 13.85 -7.78 -18.12
C THR A 292 12.65 -7.38 -17.28
N CYS A 293 11.96 -8.39 -16.74
CA CYS A 293 10.99 -8.23 -15.67
C CYS A 293 11.74 -8.08 -14.35
N GLY A 294 11.47 -7.06 -13.54
CA GLY A 294 12.34 -6.76 -12.39
C GLY A 294 11.76 -6.97 -11.00
N ILE A 295 11.25 -8.16 -10.81
CA ILE A 295 11.94 -9.06 -9.89
C ILE A 295 12.67 -10.01 -10.85
N LYS A 296 13.93 -10.39 -10.65
CA LYS A 296 14.68 -11.21 -11.62
C LYS A 296 14.00 -12.60 -11.73
N LEU A 297 12.89 -12.67 -12.46
CA LEU A 297 12.06 -13.84 -12.64
C LEU A 297 12.77 -14.69 -13.68
N THR A 298 13.20 -15.86 -13.25
CA THR A 298 13.79 -16.87 -14.12
C THR A 298 12.70 -17.81 -14.59
N ASP A 299 12.84 -18.29 -15.82
CA ASP A 299 11.97 -19.30 -16.38
C ASP A 299 11.87 -20.52 -15.45
N SER A 300 10.66 -20.99 -15.20
CA SER A 300 10.35 -22.04 -14.23
C SER A 300 8.96 -22.64 -14.48
N GLU A 301 8.57 -23.69 -13.75
CA GLU A 301 7.20 -24.23 -13.84
C GLU A 301 6.10 -23.21 -13.49
N LYS A 302 6.43 -22.23 -12.61
CA LYS A 302 5.52 -21.16 -12.19
C LYS A 302 5.49 -20.02 -13.20
N TYR A 303 6.65 -19.60 -13.71
CA TYR A 303 6.80 -18.46 -14.61
C TYR A 303 7.36 -18.94 -15.95
N ASN A 304 6.54 -18.96 -17.00
CA ASN A 304 6.98 -19.24 -18.36
C ASN A 304 7.19 -17.91 -19.11
N ILE A 305 8.41 -17.66 -19.57
CA ILE A 305 8.79 -16.44 -20.28
C ILE A 305 9.09 -16.78 -21.74
N GLU A 306 8.24 -16.30 -22.65
CA GLU A 306 8.38 -16.51 -24.09
C GLU A 306 8.64 -15.21 -24.83
N SER A 307 9.50 -15.29 -25.85
CA SER A 307 9.82 -14.19 -26.75
C SER A 307 9.67 -14.68 -28.19
N GLN A 308 8.55 -14.35 -28.83
CA GLN A 308 8.24 -14.77 -30.20
C GLN A 308 8.21 -13.56 -31.14
N LYS A 309 9.28 -13.40 -31.94
CA LYS A 309 9.50 -12.32 -32.93
C LYS A 309 9.37 -10.89 -32.37
N THR A 310 8.14 -10.45 -32.15
CA THR A 310 7.72 -9.09 -31.74
C THR A 310 6.94 -9.07 -30.44
N THR A 311 6.47 -10.22 -29.97
CA THR A 311 5.61 -10.36 -28.80
C THR A 311 6.36 -11.02 -27.66
N PHE A 312 6.28 -10.39 -26.50
CA PHE A 312 6.89 -10.87 -25.27
C PHE A 312 5.79 -11.23 -24.30
N THR A 313 5.87 -12.43 -23.76
CA THR A 313 4.80 -13.03 -22.97
C THR A 313 5.38 -13.60 -21.69
N LEU A 314 4.86 -13.16 -20.56
CA LEU A 314 5.05 -13.79 -19.25
C LEU A 314 3.76 -14.49 -18.88
N THR A 315 3.79 -15.82 -18.82
CA THR A 315 2.69 -16.63 -18.30
C THR A 315 2.99 -17.05 -16.87
N ILE A 316 2.10 -16.72 -15.95
CA ILE A 316 2.15 -17.12 -14.54
C ILE A 316 1.13 -18.23 -14.35
N ASN A 317 1.61 -19.44 -14.07
CA ASN A 317 0.77 -20.61 -13.87
C ASN A 317 0.21 -20.62 -12.45
N LYS A 318 -1.10 -20.88 -12.31
CA LYS A 318 -1.81 -20.99 -11.03
C LYS A 318 -1.48 -19.85 -10.07
N CYS A 319 -1.94 -18.65 -10.38
CA CYS A 319 -1.63 -17.43 -9.64
C CYS A 319 -2.04 -17.55 -8.15
N ASP A 320 -1.18 -17.12 -7.25
CA ASP A 320 -1.42 -17.02 -5.82
C ASP A 320 -1.26 -15.57 -5.32
N LEU A 321 -1.54 -15.30 -4.05
CA LEU A 321 -1.53 -13.92 -3.54
C LEU A 321 -0.15 -13.26 -3.56
N SER A 322 0.94 -14.04 -3.60
CA SER A 322 2.30 -13.51 -3.69
C SER A 322 2.67 -13.01 -5.08
N ASP A 323 1.93 -13.43 -6.12
CA ASP A 323 2.10 -12.97 -7.49
C ASP A 323 1.48 -11.57 -7.71
N ALA A 324 0.67 -11.05 -6.78
CA ALA A 324 0.09 -9.71 -6.93
C ALA A 324 1.17 -8.62 -6.78
N GLY A 325 1.22 -7.66 -7.71
CA GLY A 325 2.24 -6.62 -7.68
C GLY A 325 2.41 -5.84 -8.96
N MET A 326 3.38 -4.92 -8.97
CA MET A 326 3.76 -4.16 -10.16
C MET A 326 4.81 -4.94 -10.95
N TYR A 327 4.44 -5.37 -12.15
CA TYR A 327 5.34 -5.95 -13.13
C TYR A 327 5.85 -4.86 -14.04
N TYR A 328 7.11 -4.98 -14.45
CA TYR A 328 7.70 -4.03 -15.37
C TYR A 328 8.58 -4.72 -16.39
N ALA A 329 8.32 -4.49 -17.67
CA ALA A 329 9.20 -4.94 -18.74
C ALA A 329 10.11 -3.80 -19.14
N LYS A 330 11.42 -3.95 -18.91
CA LYS A 330 12.44 -3.10 -19.53
C LYS A 330 12.69 -3.62 -20.95
N ILE A 331 12.54 -2.75 -21.95
CA ILE A 331 12.66 -3.09 -23.37
C ILE A 331 13.75 -2.19 -23.95
N GLN A 332 14.72 -2.77 -24.65
CA GLN A 332 15.86 -2.03 -25.19
C GLN A 332 16.19 -2.50 -26.61
N ASN A 333 16.26 -1.60 -27.60
CA ASN A 333 16.67 -1.97 -28.97
C ASN A 333 18.08 -1.44 -29.35
N GLY A 334 19.00 -1.38 -28.40
CA GLY A 334 20.33 -0.80 -28.60
C GLY A 334 20.38 0.72 -28.83
N ILE A 335 19.25 1.37 -29.14
CA ILE A 335 19.11 2.82 -29.37
C ILE A 335 18.16 3.41 -28.31
N ASP A 336 16.93 2.91 -28.24
CA ASP A 336 15.91 3.36 -27.30
C ASP A 336 15.73 2.36 -26.16
N GLN A 337 15.55 2.88 -24.94
CA GLN A 337 15.13 2.12 -23.77
C GLN A 337 13.77 2.64 -23.33
N THR A 338 12.76 1.77 -23.31
CA THR A 338 11.46 2.08 -22.72
C THR A 338 11.13 1.09 -21.61
N LYS A 339 10.23 1.51 -20.73
CA LYS A 339 9.71 0.69 -19.63
C LYS A 339 8.21 0.60 -19.81
N GLN A 340 7.71 -0.63 -19.85
CA GLN A 340 6.29 -0.91 -19.72
C GLN A 340 6.03 -1.36 -18.29
N THR A 341 4.87 -0.99 -17.75
CA THR A 341 4.45 -1.39 -16.40
C THR A 341 3.01 -1.86 -16.44
N ALA A 342 2.72 -2.93 -15.72
CA ALA A 342 1.37 -3.40 -15.47
C ALA A 342 1.25 -3.87 -14.03
N LYS A 343 0.10 -3.58 -13.41
CA LYS A 343 -0.26 -4.13 -12.11
C LYS A 343 -1.00 -5.44 -12.31
N LEU A 344 -0.47 -6.51 -11.73
CA LEU A 344 -1.19 -7.75 -11.56
C LEU A 344 -1.94 -7.72 -10.25
N ASN A 345 -3.26 -7.84 -10.31
CA ASN A 345 -4.12 -7.96 -9.15
C ASN A 345 -4.67 -9.39 -9.11
N VAL A 346 -4.30 -10.14 -8.09
CA VAL A 346 -4.90 -11.46 -7.84
C VAL A 346 -6.17 -11.25 -7.01
N ARG A 347 -7.30 -11.67 -7.56
CA ARG A 347 -8.65 -11.48 -6.99
C ARG A 347 -9.19 -12.82 -6.50
N ILE A 348 -10.10 -12.76 -5.53
CA ILE A 348 -10.81 -13.93 -5.02
C ILE A 348 -12.30 -13.63 -5.13
N ARG A 349 -13.06 -14.51 -5.79
CA ARG A 349 -14.52 -14.42 -5.87
C ARG A 349 -15.11 -14.43 -4.46
N PRO A 350 -16.22 -13.74 -4.22
CA PRO A 350 -16.89 -13.83 -2.94
C PRO A 350 -17.22 -15.28 -2.61
N LYS A 351 -17.11 -15.65 -1.34
CA LYS A 351 -17.41 -16.99 -0.85
C LYS A 351 -18.12 -16.91 0.49
N VAL A 352 -19.09 -17.80 0.71
CA VAL A 352 -19.71 -18.00 2.01
C VAL A 352 -18.79 -18.86 2.88
N ASP A 353 -18.25 -18.27 3.95
CA ASP A 353 -17.34 -18.97 4.85
C ASP A 353 -18.09 -19.63 6.00
N ALA A 354 -19.10 -18.96 6.55
CA ALA A 354 -19.89 -19.44 7.66
C ALA A 354 -21.27 -18.75 7.74
N PRO A 355 -22.31 -19.47 8.19
CA PRO A 355 -22.42 -20.93 8.18
C PRO A 355 -22.38 -21.48 6.74
N LYS A 356 -21.69 -22.62 6.53
CA LYS A 356 -21.56 -23.26 5.20
C LYS A 356 -22.84 -23.97 4.72
N SER A 357 -23.70 -24.32 5.67
CA SER A 357 -25.03 -24.88 5.44
C SER A 357 -25.96 -24.25 6.46
N VAL A 358 -27.08 -23.72 6.00
CA VAL A 358 -28.07 -23.05 6.86
C VAL A 358 -29.33 -23.90 6.84
N SER A 359 -29.69 -24.44 8.00
CA SER A 359 -31.03 -24.98 8.23
C SER A 359 -32.04 -23.83 8.30
N ASN A 360 -33.33 -24.13 8.10
CA ASN A 360 -34.40 -23.19 8.39
C ASN A 360 -34.25 -22.61 9.80
N GLN A 361 -34.43 -21.30 9.95
CA GLN A 361 -34.41 -20.60 11.22
C GLN A 361 -35.84 -20.34 11.68
N SER A 362 -36.09 -20.39 12.98
CA SER A 362 -37.38 -20.02 13.56
C SER A 362 -37.23 -18.86 14.54
N CYS A 363 -38.27 -18.03 14.62
CA CYS A 363 -38.41 -16.94 15.59
C CYS A 363 -39.84 -16.92 16.12
N ILE A 364 -40.04 -16.57 17.38
CA ILE A 364 -41.37 -16.41 17.95
C ILE A 364 -41.92 -15.04 17.55
N PHE A 365 -43.20 -14.96 17.20
CA PHE A 365 -43.88 -13.70 16.89
C PHE A 365 -43.61 -12.61 17.95
N GLY A 366 -43.26 -11.40 17.50
CA GLY A 366 -42.98 -10.23 18.33
C GLY A 366 -41.57 -10.19 18.93
N GLN A 367 -40.74 -11.22 18.76
CA GLN A 367 -39.35 -11.21 19.21
C GLN A 367 -38.40 -10.68 18.13
N ASP A 368 -37.24 -10.21 18.56
CA ASP A 368 -36.14 -9.86 17.66
C ASP A 368 -35.42 -11.13 17.19
N THR A 369 -34.99 -11.16 15.94
CA THR A 369 -34.17 -12.25 15.39
C THR A 369 -33.09 -11.72 14.47
N GLN A 370 -32.02 -12.49 14.28
CA GLN A 370 -30.90 -12.10 13.45
C GLN A 370 -30.50 -13.20 12.49
N ILE A 371 -30.11 -12.82 11.29
CA ILE A 371 -29.61 -13.71 10.24
C ILE A 371 -28.21 -13.22 9.89
N SER A 372 -27.21 -14.10 9.98
CA SER A 372 -25.81 -13.71 9.83
C SER A 372 -25.04 -14.65 8.89
N TRP A 373 -24.24 -14.05 8.00
CA TRP A 373 -23.30 -14.77 7.15
C TRP A 373 -21.97 -14.06 7.07
N LYS A 374 -20.91 -14.85 7.07
CA LYS A 374 -19.54 -14.41 6.83
C LYS A 374 -19.16 -14.64 5.38
N PHE A 375 -18.71 -13.58 4.73
CA PHE A 375 -18.23 -13.62 3.36
C PHE A 375 -16.75 -13.25 3.30
N SER A 376 -15.97 -13.95 2.49
CA SER A 376 -14.61 -13.57 2.10
C SER A 376 -14.53 -13.31 0.61
N GLY A 377 -13.50 -12.59 0.19
CA GLY A 377 -13.22 -12.23 -1.20
C GLY A 377 -12.10 -11.19 -1.25
N ILE A 378 -11.43 -11.06 -2.40
CA ILE A 378 -10.39 -10.05 -2.59
C ILE A 378 -10.79 -9.08 -3.68
N GLU A 379 -10.63 -7.81 -3.32
CA GLU A 379 -11.70 -6.81 -3.19
C GLU A 379 -12.82 -7.21 -2.22
N LYS A 380 -12.94 -6.42 -1.14
CA LYS A 380 -13.93 -6.61 -0.07
C LYS A 380 -15.34 -6.63 -0.69
N PRO A 381 -16.09 -7.73 -0.59
CA PRO A 381 -17.42 -7.83 -1.17
C PRO A 381 -18.41 -6.86 -0.54
N GLN A 382 -19.31 -6.30 -1.35
CA GLN A 382 -20.49 -5.56 -0.88
C GLN A 382 -21.67 -6.53 -0.78
N VAL A 383 -22.47 -6.45 0.29
CA VAL A 383 -23.58 -7.38 0.52
C VAL A 383 -24.93 -6.67 0.38
N ALA A 384 -25.78 -7.22 -0.50
CA ALA A 384 -27.16 -6.81 -0.66
C ALA A 384 -28.11 -7.88 -0.09
N TRP A 385 -29.14 -7.43 0.61
CA TRP A 385 -30.16 -8.29 1.20
C TRP A 385 -31.45 -8.28 0.37
N SER A 386 -32.06 -9.44 0.21
CA SER A 386 -33.39 -9.58 -0.40
C SER A 386 -34.28 -10.51 0.42
N PHE A 387 -35.59 -10.22 0.39
CA PHE A 387 -36.65 -11.03 0.96
C PHE A 387 -37.55 -11.51 -0.17
N ASN A 388 -37.73 -12.83 -0.28
CA ASN A 388 -38.49 -13.47 -1.37
C ASN A 388 -38.08 -12.96 -2.77
N ASN A 389 -36.76 -12.87 -3.00
CA ASN A 389 -36.12 -12.35 -4.23
C ASN A 389 -36.39 -10.87 -4.56
N GLN A 390 -36.97 -10.10 -3.64
CA GLN A 390 -37.14 -8.65 -3.77
C GLN A 390 -36.17 -7.92 -2.85
N PRO A 391 -35.60 -6.76 -3.26
CA PRO A 391 -34.72 -5.98 -2.40
C PRO A 391 -35.36 -5.69 -1.04
N LEU A 392 -34.65 -5.99 0.06
CA LEU A 392 -35.15 -5.74 1.40
C LEU A 392 -34.89 -4.26 1.79
N PRO A 393 -35.93 -3.46 2.07
CA PRO A 393 -35.74 -2.08 2.51
C PRO A 393 -35.18 -2.05 3.95
N ILE A 394 -33.98 -1.50 4.11
CA ILE A 394 -33.31 -1.33 5.41
C ILE A 394 -33.92 -0.12 6.13
N ASN A 395 -34.33 -0.30 7.38
CA ASN A 395 -35.01 0.71 8.22
C ASN A 395 -34.85 0.38 9.71
N ASP A 396 -35.57 1.07 10.61
CA ASP A 396 -35.46 0.84 12.05
C ASP A 396 -35.81 -0.59 12.49
N ARG A 397 -36.69 -1.29 11.74
CA ARG A 397 -37.08 -2.67 11.99
C ARG A 397 -36.10 -3.67 11.36
N PHE A 398 -35.58 -3.37 10.17
CA PHE A 398 -34.62 -4.18 9.42
C PHE A 398 -33.25 -3.50 9.39
N GLN A 399 -32.37 -3.88 10.31
CA GLN A 399 -31.06 -3.24 10.46
C GLN A 399 -29.96 -4.18 9.97
N VAL A 400 -29.03 -3.66 9.17
CA VAL A 400 -27.88 -4.44 8.68
C VAL A 400 -26.60 -3.91 9.31
N THR A 401 -25.79 -4.82 9.85
CA THR A 401 -24.47 -4.51 10.41
C THR A 401 -23.40 -5.38 9.78
N GLU A 402 -22.17 -4.86 9.75
CA GLU A 402 -20.99 -5.58 9.29
C GLU A 402 -19.90 -5.51 10.35
N THR A 403 -19.26 -6.64 10.62
CA THR A 403 -18.08 -6.73 11.49
C THR A 403 -16.78 -6.66 10.69
N VAL A 404 -15.66 -6.33 11.35
CA VAL A 404 -14.32 -6.24 10.73
C VAL A 404 -13.90 -7.56 10.06
N ASP A 405 -14.38 -8.69 10.58
CA ASP A 405 -14.04 -10.02 10.06
C ASP A 405 -14.91 -10.47 8.87
N GLY A 406 -15.76 -9.59 8.32
CA GLY A 406 -16.58 -9.84 7.14
C GLY A 406 -17.91 -10.55 7.42
N THR A 407 -18.39 -10.52 8.67
CA THR A 407 -19.71 -11.05 9.04
C THR A 407 -20.78 -9.97 8.88
N TRP A 408 -21.76 -10.24 8.03
CA TRP A 408 -22.92 -9.39 7.79
C TRP A 408 -24.12 -9.95 8.53
N THR A 409 -24.79 -9.11 9.32
CA THR A 409 -25.96 -9.49 10.13
C THR A 409 -27.15 -8.61 9.79
N LEU A 410 -28.27 -9.25 9.42
CA LEU A 410 -29.59 -8.63 9.35
C LEU A 410 -30.32 -8.87 10.67
N LEU A 411 -30.60 -7.81 11.42
CA LEU A 411 -31.48 -7.80 12.59
C LEU A 411 -32.90 -7.45 12.13
N ILE A 412 -33.85 -8.31 12.48
CA ILE A 412 -35.29 -8.13 12.28
C ILE A 412 -35.90 -7.92 13.66
N ARG A 413 -36.38 -6.70 13.94
CA ARG A 413 -37.03 -6.38 15.21
C ARG A 413 -38.51 -6.71 15.18
N GLN A 414 -39.05 -7.17 16.31
CA GLN A 414 -40.47 -7.44 16.50
C GLN A 414 -41.08 -8.26 15.35
N ALA A 415 -40.60 -9.49 15.14
CA ALA A 415 -40.94 -10.28 13.97
C ALA A 415 -42.45 -10.53 13.81
N GLU A 416 -42.96 -10.29 12.61
CA GLU A 416 -44.37 -10.46 12.25
C GLU A 416 -44.59 -11.66 11.32
N LEU A 417 -45.83 -12.14 11.20
CA LEU A 417 -46.15 -13.25 10.30
C LEU A 417 -45.78 -12.98 8.83
N THR A 418 -45.84 -11.72 8.40
CA THR A 418 -45.46 -11.30 7.04
C THR A 418 -43.96 -11.37 6.77
N ASP A 419 -43.15 -11.50 7.82
CA ASP A 419 -41.69 -11.61 7.72
C ASP A 419 -41.24 -13.05 7.43
N GLN A 420 -42.16 -14.01 7.47
CA GLN A 420 -41.89 -15.39 7.09
C GLN A 420 -41.56 -15.49 5.59
N GLY A 421 -40.43 -16.14 5.27
CA GLY A 421 -40.00 -16.32 3.90
C GLY A 421 -38.51 -16.55 3.75
N VAL A 422 -38.01 -16.40 2.53
CA VAL A 422 -36.61 -16.65 2.19
C VAL A 422 -35.83 -15.35 2.22
N TYR A 423 -34.83 -15.28 3.10
CA TYR A 423 -33.87 -14.18 3.15
C TYR A 423 -32.59 -14.58 2.44
N THR A 424 -32.13 -13.74 1.52
CA THR A 424 -30.90 -13.95 0.76
C THR A 424 -29.94 -12.80 1.02
N ALA A 425 -28.71 -13.12 1.40
CA ALA A 425 -27.58 -12.20 1.37
C ALA A 425 -26.72 -12.52 0.15
N ARG A 426 -26.54 -11.53 -0.74
CA ARG A 426 -25.72 -11.65 -1.95
C ARG A 426 -24.49 -10.76 -1.83
N ALA A 427 -23.32 -11.38 -1.73
CA ALA A 427 -22.03 -10.72 -1.68
C ALA A 427 -21.45 -10.59 -3.10
N ILE A 428 -21.06 -9.38 -3.52
CA ILE A 428 -20.60 -9.08 -4.87
C ILE A 428 -19.27 -8.33 -4.82
N ASN A 429 -18.34 -8.70 -5.68
CA ASN A 429 -17.16 -7.89 -6.00
C ASN A 429 -16.95 -7.82 -7.53
N SER A 430 -15.85 -7.18 -7.98
CA SER A 430 -15.57 -6.99 -9.41
C SER A 430 -15.39 -8.28 -10.21
N VAL A 431 -15.18 -9.43 -9.56
CA VAL A 431 -14.88 -10.70 -10.22
C VAL A 431 -15.96 -11.76 -10.04
N GLY A 432 -17.03 -11.49 -9.29
CA GLY A 432 -18.17 -12.39 -9.16
C GLY A 432 -18.99 -12.16 -7.90
N ASP A 433 -19.82 -13.14 -7.60
CA ASP A 433 -20.73 -13.10 -6.46
C ASP A 433 -20.88 -14.46 -5.76
N ALA A 434 -21.37 -14.40 -4.53
CA ALA A 434 -21.82 -15.55 -3.76
C ALA A 434 -23.10 -15.21 -3.00
N GLU A 435 -24.00 -16.18 -2.91
CA GLU A 435 -25.27 -16.04 -2.22
C GLU A 435 -25.36 -17.02 -1.05
N ALA A 436 -25.93 -16.55 0.05
CA ALA A 436 -26.36 -17.38 1.17
C ALA A 436 -27.86 -17.13 1.41
N LYS A 437 -28.60 -18.21 1.68
CA LYS A 437 -30.06 -18.16 1.84
C LYS A 437 -30.48 -18.90 3.11
N THR A 438 -31.50 -18.40 3.78
CA THR A 438 -32.21 -19.12 4.84
C THR A 438 -33.71 -18.87 4.74
N THR A 439 -34.50 -19.84 5.18
CA THR A 439 -35.95 -19.66 5.37
C THR A 439 -36.20 -19.32 6.83
N LEU A 440 -36.79 -18.15 7.07
CA LEU A 440 -37.27 -17.75 8.39
C LEU A 440 -38.72 -18.20 8.57
N LEU A 441 -38.99 -18.95 9.63
CA LEU A 441 -40.32 -19.36 10.07
C LEU A 441 -40.73 -18.59 11.31
N ILE A 442 -41.93 -18.02 11.31
CA ILE A 442 -42.46 -17.29 12.47
C ILE A 442 -43.42 -18.20 13.23
N MET A 443 -43.03 -18.53 14.45
CA MET A 443 -43.76 -19.44 15.33
C MET A 443 -44.73 -18.64 16.19
N CYS A 444 -45.98 -19.07 16.20
CA CYS A 444 -46.99 -18.55 17.11
C CYS A 444 -47.09 -19.43 18.35
N ILE A 445 -47.28 -18.81 19.51
CA ILE A 445 -47.60 -19.48 20.75
C ILE A 445 -49.12 -19.41 20.92
N LYS A 446 -49.78 -20.57 20.86
CA LYS A 446 -51.22 -20.68 21.12
C LYS A 446 -51.56 -20.10 22.50
N PRO A 447 -52.80 -19.62 22.73
CA PRO A 447 -53.15 -19.03 24.01
C PRO A 447 -53.04 -20.04 25.15
N VAL A 448 -52.73 -19.57 26.35
CA VAL A 448 -52.73 -20.36 27.60
C VAL A 448 -53.35 -19.51 28.71
N ILE A 449 -54.38 -20.04 29.37
CA ILE A 449 -55.01 -19.41 30.54
C ILE A 449 -54.12 -19.70 31.76
N LYS A 450 -53.60 -18.63 32.38
CA LYS A 450 -52.81 -18.69 33.62
C LYS A 450 -53.71 -18.61 34.85
N PHE A 451 -54.72 -17.74 34.80
CA PHE A 451 -55.75 -17.61 35.82
C PHE A 451 -57.12 -17.57 35.15
N ASP A 452 -57.95 -18.56 35.48
CA ASP A 452 -59.29 -18.76 34.92
C ASP A 452 -60.37 -18.17 35.85
N LEU A 453 -61.64 -18.22 35.41
CA LEU A 453 -62.78 -17.78 36.19
C LEU A 453 -63.06 -18.69 37.39
N ASP A 454 -63.51 -18.08 38.49
CA ASP A 454 -64.11 -18.79 39.62
C ASP A 454 -65.43 -19.46 39.23
N ALA A 455 -65.78 -20.56 39.89
CA ALA A 455 -66.98 -21.34 39.57
C ALA A 455 -68.30 -20.56 39.77
N SER A 456 -68.33 -19.57 40.66
CA SER A 456 -69.52 -18.74 40.92
C SER A 456 -69.16 -17.37 41.47
N LEU A 457 -70.01 -16.38 41.18
CA LEU A 457 -69.91 -15.02 41.70
C LEU A 457 -71.29 -14.54 42.17
N GLN A 458 -71.39 -14.06 43.40
CA GLN A 458 -72.59 -13.41 43.91
C GLN A 458 -72.43 -11.90 43.83
N VAL A 459 -73.44 -11.20 43.31
CA VAL A 459 -73.42 -9.73 43.14
C VAL A 459 -74.75 -9.15 43.58
N ILE A 460 -74.73 -8.00 44.24
CA ILE A 460 -75.96 -7.29 44.62
C ILE A 460 -76.45 -6.47 43.42
N LYS A 461 -77.77 -6.43 43.23
CA LYS A 461 -78.41 -5.58 42.23
C LYS A 461 -77.91 -4.13 42.36
N GLY A 462 -77.51 -3.54 41.24
CA GLY A 462 -77.05 -2.16 41.12
C GLY A 462 -75.54 -2.00 41.33
N GLU A 463 -74.84 -2.99 41.86
CA GLU A 463 -73.37 -2.95 42.01
C GLU A 463 -72.65 -3.24 40.68
N VAL A 464 -71.34 -2.94 40.69
CA VAL A 464 -70.42 -3.28 39.61
C VAL A 464 -69.94 -4.71 39.81
N MET A 465 -70.00 -5.54 38.76
CA MET A 465 -69.30 -6.83 38.77
C MET A 465 -68.13 -6.86 37.80
N THR A 466 -67.10 -7.65 38.14
CA THR A 466 -65.94 -7.89 37.30
C THR A 466 -65.62 -9.37 37.20
N LEU A 467 -65.46 -9.87 35.98
CA LEU A 467 -64.85 -11.17 35.69
C LEU A 467 -63.47 -10.94 35.10
N LYS A 468 -62.48 -11.72 35.53
CA LYS A 468 -61.08 -11.52 35.17
C LYS A 468 -60.48 -12.85 34.71
N ILE A 469 -59.79 -12.81 33.57
CA ILE A 469 -59.00 -13.92 33.04
C ILE A 469 -57.61 -13.39 32.76
N THR A 470 -56.58 -14.12 33.19
CA THR A 470 -55.21 -13.86 32.76
C THR A 470 -54.80 -14.92 31.74
N ALA A 471 -54.50 -14.50 30.51
CA ALA A 471 -54.09 -15.38 29.44
C ALA A 471 -52.87 -14.82 28.69
N SER A 472 -51.98 -15.72 28.28
CA SER A 472 -50.78 -15.40 27.49
C SER A 472 -50.86 -16.04 26.11
N GLY A 473 -50.12 -15.49 25.14
CA GLY A 473 -50.00 -16.02 23.78
C GLY A 473 -49.19 -15.06 22.91
N ALA A 474 -48.66 -15.56 21.80
CA ALA A 474 -47.93 -14.76 20.82
C ALA A 474 -48.41 -15.12 19.40
N PRO A 475 -49.10 -14.25 18.65
CA PRO A 475 -49.53 -12.89 19.00
C PRO A 475 -50.42 -12.82 20.25
N LYS A 476 -50.55 -11.62 20.83
CA LYS A 476 -51.48 -11.35 21.92
C LYS A 476 -52.88 -11.86 21.54
N PRO A 477 -53.54 -12.68 22.38
CA PRO A 477 -54.83 -13.25 22.04
C PRO A 477 -55.96 -12.23 22.19
N ASP A 478 -56.99 -12.39 21.36
CA ASP A 478 -58.27 -11.72 21.52
C ASP A 478 -59.15 -12.51 22.50
N ILE A 479 -60.07 -11.82 23.17
CA ILE A 479 -61.06 -12.42 24.06
C ILE A 479 -62.48 -12.08 23.62
N ILE A 480 -63.35 -13.08 23.67
CA ILE A 480 -64.78 -12.94 23.45
C ILE A 480 -65.50 -13.45 24.69
N TRP A 481 -66.24 -12.58 25.38
CA TRP A 481 -67.03 -12.94 26.54
C TRP A 481 -68.41 -13.43 26.13
N MET A 482 -68.90 -14.47 26.79
CA MET A 482 -70.15 -15.14 26.49
C MET A 482 -71.02 -15.18 27.75
N ARG A 483 -72.33 -14.95 27.59
CA ARG A 483 -73.36 -15.25 28.60
C ARG A 483 -74.29 -16.32 28.05
N GLY A 484 -74.23 -17.52 28.61
CA GLY A 484 -74.83 -18.70 27.99
C GLY A 484 -74.18 -18.97 26.64
N ASN A 485 -74.95 -18.82 25.56
CA ASN A 485 -74.48 -18.98 24.18
C ASN A 485 -74.36 -17.64 23.43
N ASP A 486 -74.66 -16.52 24.09
CA ASP A 486 -74.68 -15.20 23.45
C ASP A 486 -73.37 -14.45 23.72
N GLU A 487 -72.80 -13.86 22.66
CA GLU A 487 -71.61 -13.01 22.75
C GLU A 487 -71.96 -11.64 23.37
N LEU A 488 -71.17 -11.22 24.34
CA LEU A 488 -71.31 -9.93 25.00
C LEU A 488 -70.49 -8.88 24.25
N THR A 489 -71.17 -7.83 23.79
CA THR A 489 -70.54 -6.69 23.12
C THR A 489 -70.32 -5.52 24.09
N HIS A 490 -69.28 -4.74 23.83
CA HIS A 490 -69.00 -3.52 24.58
C HIS A 490 -70.14 -2.49 24.38
N ASN A 491 -70.67 -1.93 25.47
CA ASN A 491 -71.67 -0.87 25.48
C ASN A 491 -71.52 0.01 26.74
N GLU A 492 -72.39 1.00 26.93
CA GLU A 492 -72.32 1.94 28.07
C GLU A 492 -72.33 1.25 29.45
N ARG A 493 -72.96 0.07 29.57
CA ARG A 493 -73.11 -0.69 30.81
C ARG A 493 -72.16 -1.88 30.91
N THR A 494 -71.80 -2.48 29.78
CA THR A 494 -70.92 -3.66 29.66
C THR A 494 -69.59 -3.23 29.05
N GLN A 495 -68.54 -3.20 29.85
CA GLN A 495 -67.21 -2.79 29.42
C GLN A 495 -66.29 -4.00 29.37
N VAL A 496 -65.81 -4.34 28.18
CA VAL A 496 -64.70 -5.27 27.99
C VAL A 496 -63.40 -4.46 27.92
N THR A 497 -62.46 -4.75 28.80
CA THR A 497 -61.16 -4.08 28.87
C THR A 497 -60.03 -5.10 28.94
N VAL A 498 -58.87 -4.70 28.41
CA VAL A 498 -57.62 -5.45 28.54
C VAL A 498 -56.63 -4.56 29.29
N SER A 499 -55.98 -5.09 30.32
CA SER A 499 -54.97 -4.41 31.12
C SER A 499 -53.87 -3.84 30.24
N THR A 500 -53.52 -2.57 30.45
CA THR A 500 -52.47 -1.86 29.73
C THR A 500 -51.07 -2.08 30.31
N PHE A 501 -50.96 -2.76 31.46
CA PHE A 501 -49.68 -2.92 32.17
C PHE A 501 -48.99 -4.25 31.90
N ASP A 502 -49.75 -5.35 31.86
CA ASP A 502 -49.23 -6.69 31.59
C ASP A 502 -49.71 -7.27 30.25
N ASP A 503 -50.66 -6.61 29.57
CA ASP A 503 -51.29 -7.05 28.32
C ASP A 503 -51.82 -8.50 28.34
N GLU A 504 -51.95 -9.09 29.53
CA GLU A 504 -52.36 -10.49 29.76
C GLU A 504 -53.66 -10.59 30.58
N LEU A 505 -54.05 -9.53 31.30
CA LEU A 505 -55.28 -9.49 32.08
C LEU A 505 -56.46 -8.94 31.26
N TYR A 506 -57.45 -9.80 31.01
CA TYR A 506 -58.71 -9.48 30.33
C TYR A 506 -59.82 -9.35 31.37
N THR A 507 -60.58 -8.26 31.33
CA THR A 507 -61.64 -7.96 32.30
C THR A 507 -62.97 -7.67 31.59
N LEU A 508 -64.03 -8.35 32.02
CA LEU A 508 -65.41 -7.97 31.73
C LEU A 508 -65.97 -7.25 32.95
N THR A 509 -66.45 -6.02 32.75
CA THR A 509 -67.10 -5.21 33.78
C THR A 509 -68.55 -4.93 33.41
N ILE A 510 -69.48 -5.15 34.33
CA ILE A 510 -70.87 -4.68 34.20
C ILE A 510 -71.11 -3.65 35.30
N LEU A 511 -71.32 -2.38 34.93
CA LEU A 511 -71.32 -1.24 35.85
C LEU A 511 -72.53 -1.19 36.79
N SER A 512 -73.68 -1.67 36.33
CA SER A 512 -74.90 -1.72 37.12
C SER A 512 -75.62 -3.04 36.81
N VAL A 513 -75.41 -4.01 37.69
CA VAL A 513 -75.96 -5.37 37.55
C VAL A 513 -77.46 -5.39 37.79
N GLN A 514 -78.19 -6.01 36.88
CA GLN A 514 -79.64 -6.24 36.95
C GLN A 514 -79.95 -7.74 37.06
N PRO A 515 -81.15 -8.14 37.53
CA PRO A 515 -81.53 -9.56 37.65
C PRO A 515 -81.37 -10.37 36.34
N GLU A 516 -81.60 -9.74 35.19
CA GLU A 516 -81.40 -10.32 33.86
C GLU A 516 -79.93 -10.58 33.47
N ASP A 517 -78.98 -10.06 34.25
CA ASP A 517 -77.56 -10.39 34.09
C ASP A 517 -77.15 -11.68 34.78
N GLN A 518 -78.04 -12.30 35.57
CA GLN A 518 -77.83 -13.63 36.08
C GLN A 518 -77.63 -14.62 34.94
N GLY A 519 -76.66 -15.50 35.08
CA GLY A 519 -76.37 -16.49 34.06
C GLY A 519 -75.02 -17.16 34.23
N GLU A 520 -74.68 -17.97 33.24
CA GLU A 520 -73.38 -18.61 33.15
C GLU A 520 -72.50 -17.81 32.21
N TYR A 521 -71.35 -17.35 32.69
CA TYR A 521 -70.40 -16.56 31.92
C TYR A 521 -69.19 -17.42 31.57
N SER A 522 -68.68 -17.26 30.36
CA SER A 522 -67.40 -17.85 29.94
C SER A 522 -66.72 -16.94 28.93
N ALA A 523 -65.48 -17.26 28.56
CA ALA A 523 -64.76 -16.53 27.54
C ALA A 523 -64.08 -17.49 26.57
N LYS A 524 -64.05 -17.10 25.30
CA LYS A 524 -63.23 -17.71 24.26
C LYS A 524 -61.99 -16.85 24.06
N ILE A 525 -60.81 -17.45 24.20
CA ILE A 525 -59.52 -16.79 24.04
C ILE A 525 -58.85 -17.35 22.79
N SER A 526 -58.47 -16.52 21.84
CA SER A 526 -57.91 -17.00 20.57
C SER A 526 -56.84 -16.08 19.97
N ASN A 527 -55.85 -16.69 19.32
CA ASN A 527 -54.96 -16.04 18.37
C ASN A 527 -54.79 -16.94 17.13
N VAL A 528 -53.97 -16.51 16.18
CA VAL A 528 -53.63 -17.30 14.97
C VAL A 528 -52.99 -18.67 15.25
N GLY A 529 -52.42 -18.88 16.45
CA GLY A 529 -51.86 -20.15 16.88
C GLY A 529 -52.88 -21.13 17.48
N GLY A 530 -54.10 -20.67 17.79
CA GLY A 530 -55.19 -21.52 18.27
C GLY A 530 -56.19 -20.80 19.17
N SER A 531 -57.15 -21.56 19.69
CA SER A 531 -58.20 -21.05 20.59
C SER A 531 -58.43 -21.96 21.78
N LEU A 532 -58.87 -21.38 22.90
CA LEU A 532 -59.28 -22.07 24.13
C LEU A 532 -60.59 -21.48 24.66
N GLN A 533 -61.29 -22.25 25.49
CA GLN A 533 -62.45 -21.81 26.26
C GLN A 533 -62.07 -21.76 27.73
N SER A 534 -62.50 -20.71 28.44
CA SER A 534 -62.38 -20.59 29.89
C SER A 534 -63.30 -21.57 30.62
N ASN A 535 -63.11 -21.69 31.93
CA ASN A 535 -64.13 -22.22 32.81
C ASN A 535 -65.41 -21.37 32.77
N LYS A 536 -66.50 -21.95 33.28
CA LYS A 536 -67.80 -21.29 33.40
C LYS A 536 -67.97 -20.72 34.80
N CYS A 537 -68.37 -19.46 34.90
CA CYS A 537 -68.72 -18.78 36.14
C CYS A 537 -70.22 -18.60 36.24
N LYS A 538 -70.85 -19.17 37.28
CA LYS A 538 -72.27 -18.94 37.56
C LYS A 538 -72.44 -17.63 38.35
N VAL A 539 -72.94 -16.59 37.69
CA VAL A 539 -73.25 -15.31 38.33
C VAL A 539 -74.68 -15.36 38.87
N THR A 540 -74.88 -15.05 40.14
CA THR A 540 -76.21 -14.92 40.76
C THR A 540 -76.40 -13.52 41.34
N VAL A 541 -77.54 -12.90 41.05
CA VAL A 541 -77.85 -11.53 41.48
C VAL A 541 -78.81 -11.56 42.66
N SER A 542 -78.43 -10.94 43.78
CA SER A 542 -79.27 -10.81 44.97
C SER A 542 -79.78 -9.39 45.17
N SER A 543 -80.93 -9.25 45.83
CA SER A 543 -81.50 -7.94 46.18
C SER A 543 -80.86 -7.34 47.44
N THR A 544 -80.15 -8.16 48.23
CA THR A 544 -79.55 -7.86 49.54
C THR A 544 -78.34 -8.78 49.80
N LEU A 545 -77.36 -8.34 50.60
CA LEU A 545 -76.29 -9.23 51.10
C LEU A 545 -76.91 -10.40 51.91
N PRO A 546 -76.35 -11.62 51.83
CA PRO A 546 -76.77 -12.74 52.67
C PRO A 546 -76.52 -12.48 54.17
#